data_AF-A0A8S3I9H1-F1
#
_entry.id   AF-A0A8S3I9H1-F1
#
_cell.length_a   1.000
_cell.length_b   1.000
_cell.length_c   1.000
_cell.angle_alpha   90.00
_cell.angle_beta   90.00
_cell.angle_gamma   90.00
#
_symmetry.space_group_name_H-M   'P 1'
#
loop_
_entity.id
_entity.type
_entity.pdbx_description
1 polymer ?
#
loop_
_entity_poly.entity_id
_entity_poly.type
_entity_poly.pdbx_seq_one_letter_code
_entity_poly.pdbx_strand_id
1 'polypeptide(L)'
;NNRLWQLEKTFFQCRANPIISNWSPKKSILSGGMKIVVSGKSLDVVQKPTMQFVYNSSILKLSASCEIKSSSEMICISPTIDRSLDLTPSFDLSVLFIMDDLKIVPEDDILFVADDPIYYPFTDFIQEINSSNIIRFAGSNLISTHSMDQIDIRIENISNACFPFNFTDTQLLCVLPKTTIKKIKTYQANVEVCNC
;
A
#
# COMPACT_ATOMS: atom_id res chain seq x y z
N ASN A 1 1.41 -58.17 22.72
CA ASN A 1 1.69 -57.29 21.56
C ASN A 1 0.47 -57.19 20.68
N ASN A 2 -0.33 -56.14 20.82
CA ASN A 2 -1.13 -55.62 19.70
C ASN A 2 -1.33 -54.12 19.93
N ARG A 3 -0.75 -53.36 19.01
CA ARG A 3 -0.44 -51.94 19.11
C ARG A 3 -1.72 -51.15 18.78
N LEU A 4 -2.09 -50.27 19.70
CA LEU A 4 -3.08 -49.21 19.51
C LEU A 4 -2.68 -48.34 18.30
N TRP A 5 -3.55 -48.25 17.31
CA TRP A 5 -3.56 -47.16 16.33
C TRP A 5 -5.00 -46.65 16.21
N GLN A 6 -5.43 -45.87 17.20
CA GLN A 6 -6.58 -44.98 17.00
C GLN A 6 -6.07 -43.79 16.19
N LEU A 7 -6.29 -43.82 14.88
CA LEU A 7 -6.21 -42.62 14.05
C LEU A 7 -7.31 -41.68 14.57
N GLU A 8 -6.91 -40.55 15.16
CA GLU A 8 -7.84 -39.47 15.47
C GLU A 8 -8.65 -39.17 14.20
N LYS A 9 -9.97 -39.28 14.33
CA LYS A 9 -10.88 -39.09 13.20
C LYS A 9 -10.87 -37.60 12.84
N THR A 10 -10.02 -37.23 11.89
CA THR A 10 -10.00 -35.89 11.32
C THR A 10 -11.24 -35.73 10.44
N PHE A 11 -12.05 -34.71 10.74
CA PHE A 11 -13.23 -34.37 9.94
C PHE A 11 -12.88 -33.20 9.02
N PHE A 12 -13.19 -33.33 7.73
CA PHE A 12 -13.12 -32.23 6.77
C PHE A 12 -14.50 -31.59 6.63
N GLN A 13 -14.59 -30.27 6.71
CA GLN A 13 -15.83 -29.52 6.50
C GLN A 13 -15.69 -28.62 5.28
N CYS A 14 -16.50 -28.89 4.25
CA CYS A 14 -16.62 -28.01 3.10
C CYS A 14 -17.36 -26.72 3.50
N ARG A 15 -16.87 -25.59 3.00
CA ARG A 15 -17.46 -24.26 3.21
C ARG A 15 -17.81 -23.66 1.84
N ALA A 16 -18.71 -22.67 1.83
CA ALA A 16 -19.06 -21.97 0.60
C ALA A 16 -17.86 -21.20 0.04
N ASN A 17 -17.78 -21.10 -1.30
CA ASN A 17 -16.72 -20.36 -1.98
C ASN A 17 -16.66 -18.89 -1.50
N PRO A 18 -15.46 -18.30 -1.44
CA PRO A 18 -15.30 -16.90 -1.14
C PRO A 18 -15.88 -16.02 -2.25
N ILE A 19 -16.38 -14.84 -1.86
CA ILE A 19 -16.92 -13.83 -2.77
C ILE A 19 -16.23 -12.51 -2.46
N ILE A 20 -15.76 -11.82 -3.49
CA ILE A 20 -15.26 -10.44 -3.36
C ILE A 20 -16.37 -9.49 -3.79
N SER A 21 -16.72 -8.56 -2.89
CA SER A 21 -17.74 -7.55 -3.14
C SER A 21 -17.16 -6.18 -3.46
N ASN A 22 -16.00 -5.85 -2.90
CA ASN A 22 -15.33 -4.57 -3.19
C ASN A 22 -13.83 -4.68 -2.90
N TRP A 23 -13.05 -3.76 -3.45
CA TRP A 23 -11.66 -3.55 -3.07
C TRP A 23 -11.25 -2.10 -3.25
N SER A 24 -10.36 -1.61 -2.40
CA SER A 24 -9.90 -0.23 -2.42
C SER A 24 -8.55 -0.06 -1.74
N PRO A 25 -7.71 0.89 -2.17
CA PRO A 25 -7.97 1.83 -3.26
C PRO A 25 -7.73 1.21 -4.66
N LYS A 26 -8.34 1.77 -5.71
CA LYS A 26 -8.18 1.34 -7.12
C LYS A 26 -6.92 1.92 -7.78
N LYS A 27 -5.86 2.09 -6.99
CA LYS A 27 -4.64 2.79 -7.40
C LYS A 27 -3.41 2.22 -6.72
N SER A 28 -2.29 2.17 -7.44
CA SER A 28 -0.97 1.76 -6.95
C SER A 28 0.15 2.63 -7.54
N ILE A 29 1.35 2.60 -6.97
CA ILE A 29 2.59 3.12 -7.58
C ILE A 29 3.47 2.00 -8.11
N LEU A 30 4.47 2.34 -8.94
CA LEU A 30 5.46 1.42 -9.49
C LEU A 30 6.23 0.66 -8.41
N SER A 31 6.68 1.33 -7.35
CA SER A 31 7.36 0.67 -6.23
C SER A 31 6.48 -0.32 -5.46
N GLY A 32 5.15 -0.24 -5.62
CA GLY A 32 4.18 -1.05 -4.90
C GLY A 32 4.09 -0.66 -3.42
N GLY A 33 3.81 -1.63 -2.55
CA GLY A 33 3.73 -1.44 -1.11
C GLY A 33 2.40 -0.85 -0.61
N MET A 34 1.43 -0.61 -1.49
CA MET A 34 0.15 -0.02 -1.09
C MET A 34 -0.78 -1.05 -0.48
N LYS A 35 -1.38 -0.72 0.67
CA LYS A 35 -2.45 -1.52 1.28
C LYS A 35 -3.73 -1.42 0.45
N ILE A 36 -4.15 -2.56 -0.07
CA ILE A 36 -5.44 -2.75 -0.75
C ILE A 36 -6.34 -3.57 0.17
N VAL A 37 -7.38 -2.94 0.69
CA VAL A 37 -8.43 -3.58 1.49
C VAL A 37 -9.42 -4.23 0.55
N VAL A 38 -9.68 -5.52 0.75
CA VAL A 38 -10.61 -6.31 -0.04
C VAL A 38 -11.74 -6.78 0.87
N SER A 39 -12.97 -6.45 0.51
CA SER A 39 -14.16 -6.79 1.26
C SER A 39 -14.95 -7.88 0.54
N GLY A 40 -15.58 -8.77 1.31
CA GLY A 40 -16.24 -9.93 0.74
C GLY A 40 -16.99 -10.80 1.74
N LYS A 41 -17.11 -12.09 1.42
CA LYS A 41 -17.68 -13.14 2.27
C LYS A 41 -16.85 -14.41 2.17
N SER A 42 -16.80 -15.17 3.27
CA SER A 42 -16.06 -16.44 3.39
C SER A 42 -14.57 -16.33 3.00
N LEU A 43 -13.94 -15.16 3.18
CA LEU A 43 -12.54 -14.94 2.82
C LEU A 43 -11.58 -15.75 3.68
N ASP A 44 -12.00 -16.13 4.89
CA ASP A 44 -11.30 -16.95 5.87
C ASP A 44 -11.26 -18.44 5.56
N VAL A 45 -11.97 -18.89 4.51
CA VAL A 45 -11.96 -20.28 4.07
C VAL A 45 -10.62 -20.64 3.38
N VAL A 46 -9.95 -19.64 2.81
CA VAL A 46 -8.69 -19.79 2.07
C VAL A 46 -7.54 -19.48 3.02
N GLN A 47 -6.42 -20.20 2.94
CA GLN A 47 -5.29 -19.93 3.85
C GLN A 47 -4.30 -18.91 3.29
N LYS A 48 -4.12 -18.89 1.97
CA LYS A 48 -3.10 -18.07 1.29
C LYS A 48 -3.67 -17.41 0.03
N PRO A 49 -4.62 -16.46 0.19
CA PRO A 49 -5.11 -15.71 -0.95
C PRO A 49 -3.99 -14.85 -1.56
N THR A 50 -4.01 -14.70 -2.88
CA THR A 50 -3.08 -13.84 -3.60
C THR A 50 -3.83 -12.91 -4.55
N MET A 51 -3.27 -11.72 -4.75
CA MET A 51 -3.71 -10.76 -5.76
C MET A 51 -2.71 -10.81 -6.92
N GLN A 52 -3.19 -10.78 -8.15
CA GLN A 52 -2.35 -10.77 -9.35
C GLN A 52 -2.77 -9.65 -10.27
N PHE A 53 -1.79 -9.11 -11.00
CA PHE A 53 -2.01 -8.11 -12.01
C PHE A 53 -1.94 -8.71 -13.42
N VAL A 54 -2.80 -8.22 -14.29
CA VAL A 54 -2.92 -8.63 -15.68
C VAL A 54 -2.71 -7.40 -16.54
N TYR A 55 -1.84 -7.53 -17.54
CA TYR A 55 -1.56 -6.49 -18.52
C TYR A 55 -1.65 -7.06 -19.91
N ASN A 56 -2.39 -6.40 -20.81
CA ASN A 56 -2.60 -6.87 -22.19
C ASN A 56 -2.99 -8.36 -22.27
N SER A 57 -3.92 -8.80 -21.41
CA SER A 57 -4.39 -10.19 -21.31
C SER A 57 -3.33 -11.23 -20.88
N SER A 58 -2.14 -10.79 -20.48
CA SER A 58 -1.10 -11.65 -19.91
C SER A 58 -1.03 -11.45 -18.41
N ILE A 59 -1.11 -12.54 -17.65
CA ILE A 59 -0.87 -12.50 -16.21
C ILE A 59 0.59 -12.09 -16.02
N LEU A 60 0.81 -10.93 -15.42
CA LEU A 60 2.14 -10.54 -14.99
C LEU A 60 2.56 -11.51 -13.88
N LYS A 61 3.82 -11.93 -13.85
CA LYS A 61 4.38 -12.72 -12.74
C LYS A 61 4.54 -11.87 -11.46
N LEU A 62 3.63 -10.93 -11.25
CA LEU A 62 3.54 -10.02 -10.13
C LEU A 62 2.36 -10.51 -9.28
N SER A 63 2.69 -11.22 -8.22
CA SER A 63 1.71 -11.71 -7.25
C SER A 63 1.97 -11.08 -5.89
N ALA A 64 0.91 -10.60 -5.25
CA ALA A 64 0.93 -10.10 -3.90
C ALA A 64 0.22 -11.07 -2.96
N SER A 65 0.83 -11.35 -1.81
CA SER A 65 0.16 -12.07 -0.74
C SER A 65 -0.91 -11.18 -0.09
N CYS A 66 -2.04 -11.78 0.25
CA CYS A 66 -3.08 -11.11 1.02
C CYS A 66 -3.17 -11.74 2.42
N GLU A 67 -3.29 -10.90 3.43
CA GLU A 67 -3.50 -11.29 4.82
C GLU A 67 -4.99 -11.23 5.15
N ILE A 68 -5.55 -12.35 5.62
CA ILE A 68 -6.96 -12.41 6.02
C ILE A 68 -7.13 -11.79 7.40
N LYS A 69 -8.07 -10.86 7.51
CA LYS A 69 -8.44 -10.22 8.78
C LYS A 69 -9.70 -10.82 9.37
N SER A 70 -10.67 -11.19 8.52
CA SER A 70 -11.92 -11.82 8.94
C SER A 70 -12.57 -12.57 7.77
N SER A 71 -13.71 -13.21 8.00
CA SER A 71 -14.52 -13.82 6.94
C SER A 71 -15.00 -12.80 5.88
N SER A 72 -14.94 -11.50 6.16
CA SER A 72 -15.41 -10.45 5.25
C SER A 72 -14.34 -9.44 4.83
N GLU A 73 -13.11 -9.58 5.30
CA GLU A 73 -12.03 -8.63 5.00
C GLU A 73 -10.66 -9.30 4.92
N MET A 74 -9.89 -8.92 3.90
CA MET A 74 -8.46 -9.21 3.79
C MET A 74 -7.70 -7.99 3.27
N ILE A 75 -6.39 -7.94 3.51
CA ILE A 75 -5.51 -6.85 3.10
C ILE A 75 -4.42 -7.41 2.20
N CYS A 76 -4.30 -6.89 0.99
CA CYS A 76 -3.23 -7.21 0.06
C CYS A 76 -2.23 -6.04 0.01
N ILE A 77 -0.94 -6.34 -0.16
CA ILE A 77 0.08 -5.31 -0.38
C ILE A 77 0.46 -5.33 -1.84
N SER A 78 0.28 -4.23 -2.58
CA SER A 78 0.60 -4.21 -4.01
C SER A 78 2.08 -4.57 -4.26
N PRO A 79 2.38 -5.44 -5.24
CA PRO A 79 3.75 -5.78 -5.58
C PRO A 79 4.43 -4.64 -6.32
N THR A 80 5.76 -4.63 -6.33
CA THR A 80 6.55 -3.78 -7.21
C THR A 80 6.29 -4.15 -8.68
N ILE A 81 6.14 -3.15 -9.54
CA ILE A 81 5.84 -3.28 -10.96
C ILE A 81 7.06 -2.83 -11.75
N ASP A 82 7.54 -3.69 -12.65
CA ASP A 82 8.65 -3.35 -13.54
C ASP A 82 8.18 -2.35 -14.61
N ARG A 83 8.87 -1.21 -14.72
CA ARG A 83 8.62 -0.16 -15.71
C ARG A 83 8.81 -0.65 -17.15
N SER A 84 9.46 -1.80 -17.36
CA SER A 84 9.55 -2.41 -18.70
C SER A 84 8.18 -2.73 -19.33
N LEU A 85 7.12 -2.77 -18.52
CA LEU A 85 5.75 -3.08 -18.95
C LEU A 85 5.02 -1.90 -19.60
N ASP A 86 5.39 -0.65 -19.31
CA ASP A 86 4.75 0.53 -19.91
C ASP A 86 5.69 1.75 -19.95
N LEU A 87 5.76 2.41 -21.11
CA LEU A 87 6.59 3.60 -21.34
C LEU A 87 5.87 4.90 -20.97
N THR A 88 4.59 4.83 -20.62
CA THR A 88 3.79 5.99 -20.21
C THR A 88 3.95 6.30 -18.70
N PRO A 89 3.73 7.56 -18.26
CA PRO A 89 3.87 7.94 -16.85
C PRO A 89 2.85 7.28 -15.91
N SER A 90 1.76 6.74 -16.46
CA SER A 90 0.70 6.06 -15.73
C SER A 90 -0.09 5.16 -16.67
N PHE A 91 -0.54 4.02 -16.17
CA PHE A 91 -1.25 3.02 -16.96
C PHE A 91 -2.20 2.19 -16.11
N ASP A 92 -3.12 1.50 -16.77
CA ASP A 92 -4.11 0.66 -16.12
C ASP A 92 -3.72 -0.82 -16.18
N LEU A 93 -3.89 -1.51 -15.06
CA LEU A 93 -3.78 -2.96 -14.94
C LEU A 93 -5.13 -3.55 -14.55
N SER A 94 -5.43 -4.77 -15.03
CA SER A 94 -6.53 -5.56 -14.50
C SER A 94 -6.07 -6.33 -13.26
N VAL A 95 -6.94 -6.50 -12.28
CA VAL A 95 -6.68 -7.22 -11.03
C VAL A 95 -7.53 -8.48 -10.97
N LEU A 96 -6.92 -9.58 -10.53
CA LEU A 96 -7.65 -10.78 -10.13
C LEU A 96 -7.14 -11.31 -8.80
N PHE A 97 -7.98 -12.07 -8.12
CA PHE A 97 -7.64 -12.73 -6.88
C PHE A 97 -7.64 -14.24 -7.08
N ILE A 98 -6.60 -14.90 -6.57
CA ILE A 98 -6.47 -16.35 -6.54
C ILE A 98 -6.66 -16.82 -5.11
N MET A 99 -7.61 -17.73 -4.95
CA MET A 99 -8.04 -18.29 -3.69
C MET A 99 -8.04 -19.81 -3.84
N ASP A 100 -6.93 -20.44 -3.47
CA ASP A 100 -6.57 -21.82 -3.86
C ASP A 100 -6.57 -21.97 -5.39
N ASP A 101 -7.50 -22.75 -5.95
CA ASP A 101 -7.66 -22.92 -7.42
C ASP A 101 -8.73 -21.98 -8.01
N LEU A 102 -9.42 -21.20 -7.18
CA LEU A 102 -10.48 -20.29 -7.62
C LEU A 102 -9.88 -18.94 -8.06
N LYS A 103 -10.14 -18.57 -9.32
CA LYS A 103 -9.85 -17.23 -9.85
C LYS A 103 -11.09 -16.37 -9.77
N ILE A 104 -10.98 -15.23 -9.10
CA ILE A 104 -12.07 -14.26 -8.93
C ILE A 104 -11.63 -12.95 -9.58
N VAL A 105 -12.34 -12.55 -10.63
CA VAL A 105 -12.22 -11.22 -11.22
C VAL A 105 -13.31 -10.36 -10.58
N PRO A 106 -12.96 -9.27 -9.86
CA PRO A 106 -13.94 -8.35 -9.30
C PRO A 106 -14.70 -7.61 -10.42
N GLU A 107 -15.89 -7.09 -10.12
CA GLU A 107 -16.71 -6.37 -11.11
C GLU A 107 -16.03 -5.13 -11.69
N ASP A 108 -15.32 -4.40 -10.83
CA ASP A 108 -14.40 -3.33 -11.21
C ASP A 108 -12.98 -3.82 -10.93
N ASP A 109 -12.29 -4.27 -11.97
CA ASP A 109 -10.95 -4.88 -11.89
C ASP A 109 -9.83 -3.92 -12.29
N ILE A 110 -10.14 -2.66 -12.57
CA ILE A 110 -9.15 -1.71 -13.06
C ILE A 110 -8.36 -1.11 -11.89
N LEU A 111 -7.04 -1.20 -11.97
CA LEU A 111 -6.07 -0.57 -11.08
C LEU A 111 -5.28 0.46 -11.86
N PHE A 112 -5.41 1.72 -11.45
CA PHE A 112 -4.58 2.80 -11.97
C PHE A 112 -3.18 2.75 -11.35
N VAL A 113 -2.14 2.66 -12.16
CA VAL A 113 -0.74 2.67 -11.71
C VAL A 113 -0.10 4.00 -12.08
N ALA A 114 0.44 4.71 -11.10
CA ALA A 114 1.20 5.95 -11.33
C ALA A 114 2.69 5.77 -11.05
N ASP A 115 3.47 6.75 -11.50
CA ASP A 115 4.86 6.90 -11.10
C ASP A 115 5.03 7.14 -9.59
N ASP A 116 6.18 6.72 -9.09
CA ASP A 116 6.57 6.92 -7.69
C ASP A 116 6.67 8.42 -7.33
N PRO A 117 6.37 8.79 -6.07
CA PRO A 117 6.56 10.16 -5.60
C PRO A 117 8.05 10.53 -5.59
N ILE A 118 8.38 11.71 -6.09
CA ILE A 118 9.75 12.24 -6.11
C ILE A 118 9.84 13.38 -5.11
N TYR A 119 10.68 13.23 -4.09
CA TYR A 119 10.99 14.29 -3.13
C TYR A 119 12.26 15.02 -3.54
N TYR A 120 12.18 16.35 -3.62
CA TYR A 120 13.35 17.17 -3.88
C TYR A 120 14.13 17.44 -2.60
N PRO A 121 15.47 17.44 -2.65
CA PRO A 121 16.28 17.74 -1.49
C PRO A 121 15.99 19.16 -0.99
N PHE A 122 16.12 19.36 0.32
CA PHE A 122 16.07 20.70 0.88
C PHE A 122 17.23 21.52 0.32
N THR A 123 16.93 22.51 -0.51
CA THR A 123 17.94 23.46 -0.98
C THR A 123 18.24 24.43 0.15
N ASP A 124 19.32 24.16 0.89
CA ASP A 124 19.98 24.92 1.97
C ASP A 124 19.16 25.45 3.14
N PHE A 125 17.84 25.36 3.11
CA PHE A 125 16.97 25.77 4.21
C PHE A 125 15.77 24.83 4.24
N ILE A 126 15.58 24.15 5.37
CA ILE A 126 14.21 23.85 5.80
C ILE A 126 13.53 25.20 5.86
N GLN A 127 12.69 25.49 4.86
CA GLN A 127 12.03 26.78 4.77
C GLN A 127 11.01 26.83 5.91
N GLU A 128 11.45 27.42 7.02
CA GLU A 128 10.61 27.77 8.15
C GLU A 128 9.63 28.84 7.64
N ILE A 129 8.46 28.39 7.19
CA ILE A 129 7.42 29.32 6.75
C ILE A 129 6.85 29.98 8.02
N ASN A 130 7.15 31.27 8.16
CA ASN A 130 6.44 32.24 9.02
C ASN A 130 6.46 31.99 10.54
N SER A 131 7.56 31.51 11.15
CA SER A 131 7.62 31.25 12.61
C SER A 131 6.61 30.20 13.11
N SER A 132 5.98 29.47 12.19
CA SER A 132 4.82 28.59 12.46
C SER A 132 5.18 27.13 12.70
N ASN A 133 6.47 26.78 12.79
CA ASN A 133 6.94 25.37 12.87
C ASN A 133 6.50 24.51 11.68
N ILE A 134 6.34 25.11 10.49
CA ILE A 134 5.91 24.40 9.29
C ILE A 134 7.14 23.99 8.47
N ILE A 135 7.18 22.73 8.04
CA ILE A 135 8.10 22.22 7.02
C ILE A 135 7.34 22.04 5.72
N ARG A 136 7.97 22.46 4.62
CA ARG A 136 7.55 22.16 3.26
C ARG A 136 8.47 21.11 2.65
N PHE A 137 7.90 19.99 2.24
CA PHE A 137 8.58 19.01 1.37
C PHE A 137 8.14 19.29 -0.07
N ALA A 138 9.08 19.64 -0.94
CA ALA A 138 8.83 19.87 -2.35
C ALA A 138 9.03 18.57 -3.13
N GLY A 139 8.28 18.39 -4.21
CA GLY A 139 8.41 17.19 -5.02
C GLY A 139 7.54 17.21 -6.26
N SER A 140 7.34 16.02 -6.81
CA SER A 140 6.40 15.71 -7.90
C SER A 140 5.70 14.39 -7.61
N ASN A 141 4.48 14.20 -8.12
CA ASN A 141 3.68 13.00 -7.91
C ASN A 141 3.38 12.72 -6.44
N LEU A 142 3.33 13.73 -5.58
CA LEU A 142 3.23 13.54 -4.13
C LEU A 142 1.85 13.05 -3.66
N ILE A 143 0.81 13.24 -4.48
CA ILE A 143 -0.56 12.76 -4.18
C ILE A 143 -1.11 11.86 -5.29
N SER A 144 -0.26 11.41 -6.22
CA SER A 144 -0.68 10.70 -7.43
C SER A 144 -1.56 9.48 -7.13
N THR A 145 -1.33 8.82 -6.00
CA THR A 145 -1.95 7.53 -5.69
C THR A 145 -2.41 7.37 -4.24
N HIS A 146 -2.07 8.29 -3.35
CA HIS A 146 -2.43 8.18 -1.93
C HIS A 146 -3.46 9.24 -1.54
N SER A 147 -4.40 8.85 -0.69
CA SER A 147 -5.23 9.82 0.03
C SER A 147 -4.44 10.33 1.24
N MET A 148 -4.74 11.56 1.71
CA MET A 148 -3.95 12.22 2.76
C MET A 148 -3.84 11.41 4.06
N ASP A 149 -4.84 10.59 4.36
CA ASP A 149 -4.91 9.69 5.51
C ASP A 149 -3.99 8.47 5.41
N GLN A 150 -3.41 8.21 4.24
CA GLN A 150 -2.55 7.07 3.95
C GLN A 150 -1.06 7.41 3.93
N ILE A 151 -0.69 8.67 4.15
CA ILE A 151 0.70 9.14 4.14
C ILE A 151 1.20 9.24 5.59
N ASP A 152 2.18 8.42 5.94
CA ASP A 152 2.93 8.53 7.20
C ASP A 152 4.31 9.14 6.93
N ILE A 153 4.61 10.26 7.59
CA ILE A 153 5.87 10.98 7.41
C ILE A 153 6.74 10.75 8.62
N ARG A 154 7.88 10.08 8.41
CA ARG A 154 8.86 9.85 9.44
C ARG A 154 10.10 10.68 9.16
N ILE A 155 10.45 11.50 10.15
CA ILE A 155 11.70 12.25 10.14
C ILE A 155 12.65 11.52 11.09
N GLU A 156 13.83 11.18 10.59
CA GLU A 156 14.84 10.45 11.34
C GLU A 156 15.08 11.09 12.72
N ASN A 157 15.11 10.29 13.78
CA ASN A 157 15.28 10.70 15.18
C ASN A 157 14.17 11.58 15.78
N ILE A 158 13.03 11.70 15.11
CA ILE A 158 11.88 12.46 15.61
C ILE A 158 10.57 11.72 15.32
N SER A 159 10.20 10.80 16.22
CA SER A 159 8.94 10.05 16.12
C SER A 159 7.71 10.95 16.30
N ASN A 160 6.66 10.69 15.53
CA ASN A 160 5.33 11.34 15.62
C ASN A 160 5.35 12.87 15.44
N ALA A 161 6.34 13.42 14.76
CA ALA A 161 6.60 14.85 14.80
C ALA A 161 6.06 15.64 13.62
N CYS A 162 5.34 15.02 12.70
CA CYS A 162 4.89 15.71 11.51
C CYS A 162 3.41 15.43 11.26
N PHE A 163 2.54 16.38 11.63
CA PHE A 163 1.13 16.33 11.27
C PHE A 163 0.91 17.10 9.96
N PRO A 164 0.64 16.42 8.85
CA PRO A 164 0.47 17.09 7.59
C PRO A 164 -0.93 17.70 7.49
N PHE A 165 -1.05 18.89 6.90
CA PHE A 165 -2.31 19.65 6.86
C PHE A 165 -2.63 20.21 5.48
N ASN A 166 -1.67 20.22 4.55
CA ASN A 166 -1.89 20.63 3.18
C ASN A 166 -0.99 19.83 2.25
N PHE A 167 -1.59 19.31 1.18
CA PHE A 167 -0.91 18.50 0.19
C PHE A 167 -1.38 18.89 -1.19
N THR A 168 -0.42 19.03 -2.09
CA THR A 168 -0.64 19.09 -3.53
C THR A 168 0.30 18.08 -4.17
N ASP A 169 0.16 17.90 -5.48
CA ASP A 169 1.06 17.01 -6.23
C ASP A 169 2.53 17.45 -6.21
N THR A 170 2.80 18.71 -5.82
CA THR A 170 4.13 19.32 -5.84
C THR A 170 4.66 19.73 -4.47
N GLN A 171 3.82 19.70 -3.43
CA GLN A 171 4.25 20.04 -2.08
C GLN A 171 3.43 19.35 -1.01
N LEU A 172 4.12 19.02 0.08
CA LEU A 172 3.54 18.56 1.33
C LEU A 172 3.92 19.56 2.42
N LEU A 173 2.92 20.08 3.14
CA LEU A 173 3.11 20.94 4.28
C LEU A 173 2.76 20.23 5.57
N CYS A 174 3.65 20.36 6.53
CA CYS A 174 3.56 19.65 7.79
C CYS A 174 3.97 20.50 8.98
N VAL A 175 3.25 20.37 10.10
CA VAL A 175 3.56 21.09 11.33
C VAL A 175 4.38 20.21 12.26
N LEU A 176 5.53 20.76 12.71
CA LEU A 176 6.35 20.19 13.76
C LEU A 176 5.93 20.66 15.16
N PRO A 177 6.07 19.82 16.19
CA PRO A 177 6.10 20.27 17.57
C PRO A 177 7.21 21.30 17.80
N LYS A 178 6.92 22.36 18.56
CA LYS A 178 7.84 23.50 18.82
C LYS A 178 9.22 23.10 19.36
N THR A 179 9.33 21.96 20.06
CA THR A 179 10.57 21.44 20.65
C THR A 179 11.52 20.79 19.64
N THR A 180 11.07 20.54 18.42
CA THR A 180 11.76 19.71 17.42
C THR A 180 12.67 20.51 16.48
N ILE A 181 12.33 21.76 16.17
CA ILE A 181 13.02 22.58 15.15
C ILE A 181 14.50 22.80 15.43
N LYS A 182 14.87 22.97 16.72
CA LYS A 182 16.27 23.17 17.11
C LYS A 182 17.15 21.97 16.77
N LYS A 183 16.59 20.77 16.70
CA LYS A 183 17.33 19.55 16.35
C LYS A 183 17.52 19.43 14.84
N ILE A 184 16.50 19.72 14.02
CA ILE A 184 16.60 19.52 12.56
C ILE A 184 17.57 20.50 11.89
N LYS A 185 17.76 21.72 12.42
CA LYS A 185 18.80 22.63 11.91
C LYS A 185 20.23 22.08 12.02
N THR A 186 20.46 21.05 12.84
CA THR A 186 21.77 20.43 13.09
C THR A 186 21.98 19.13 12.31
N TYR A 187 20.91 18.53 11.78
CA TYR A 187 20.96 17.22 11.12
C TYR A 187 20.28 17.32 9.75
N GLN A 188 21.00 17.00 8.68
CA GLN A 188 20.40 16.79 7.36
C GLN A 188 19.29 15.74 7.51
N ALA A 189 18.03 16.15 7.32
CA ALA A 189 16.90 15.25 7.49
C ALA A 189 16.80 14.32 6.28
N ASN A 190 16.94 13.01 6.52
CA ASN A 190 16.49 11.99 5.58
C ASN A 190 14.99 11.79 5.78
N VAL A 191 14.24 11.89 4.68
CA VAL A 191 12.79 11.71 4.69
C VAL A 191 12.52 10.33 4.12
N GLU A 192 12.08 9.41 4.98
CA GLU A 192 11.55 8.13 4.54
C GLU A 192 10.03 8.20 4.58
N VAL A 193 9.40 8.10 3.41
CA VAL A 193 7.95 7.91 3.31
C VAL A 193 7.71 6.42 3.32
N CYS A 194 7.23 5.92 4.46
CA CYS A 194 6.91 4.52 4.60
C CYS A 194 5.51 4.27 4.03
N ASN A 195 5.41 3.45 2.98
CA ASN A 195 4.13 2.87 2.56
C ASN A 195 3.69 1.89 3.65
N CYS A 196 2.84 2.37 4.58
CA CYS A 196 2.38 1.58 5.71
C CYS A 196 1.20 0.70 5.33
#